data_AF-A0A830HG94-F1
#
_entry.id   AF-A0A830HG94-F1
#
_cell.length_a   1.000
_cell.length_b   1.000
_cell.length_c   1.000
_cell.angle_alpha   90.00
_cell.angle_beta   90.00
_cell.angle_gamma   90.00
#
_symmetry.space_group_name_H-M   'P 1'
#
loop_
_entity.id
_entity.type
_entity.pdbx_description
1 polymer ?
#
loop_
_entity_poly.entity_id
_entity_poly.type
_entity_poly.pdbx_seq_one_letter_code
_entity_poly.pdbx_strand_id
1 'polypeptide(L)'
;MSLLRMKSGLVVTCLLFVVAVSQAFADECEVCVKVVDDILAEKHGKKSPPKMEQVEKWIDEYCGTVEGWGGKKGKKGKGEKEEKLCYSISPIKRELARPVSLGMPPLKACQRAASKDETICELKFPKPPPDLTEMKVEDIEKMRVRALKDILKELGKADKCKGCSEKTDFVDLVKKLRQEQAKAKGKEL
;
A
#
# COMPACT_ATOMS: atom_id res chain seq x y z
N MET A 1 -27.19 1.03 43.51
CA MET A 1 -25.98 0.75 42.70
C MET A 1 -26.42 0.34 41.28
N SER A 2 -26.77 1.30 40.41
CA SER A 2 -27.26 0.97 39.06
C SER A 2 -26.85 2.01 38.00
N LEU A 3 -25.64 2.56 38.06
CA LEU A 3 -25.14 3.56 37.09
C LEU A 3 -23.83 3.17 36.38
N LEU A 4 -23.28 1.97 36.62
CA LEU A 4 -22.00 1.55 36.04
C LEU A 4 -22.09 0.65 34.79
N ARG A 5 -23.29 0.38 34.25
CA ARG A 5 -23.46 -0.58 33.12
C ARG A 5 -23.62 0.04 31.73
N MET A 6 -23.60 1.37 31.59
CA MET A 6 -23.79 2.07 30.31
C MET A 6 -22.54 2.77 29.75
N LYS A 7 -21.42 2.77 30.46
CA LYS A 7 -20.16 3.42 29.99
C LYS A 7 -19.23 2.49 29.21
N SER A 8 -19.28 1.18 29.45
CA SER A 8 -18.37 0.23 28.78
C SER A 8 -18.72 -0.03 27.31
N GLY A 9 -19.99 0.07 26.92
CA GLY A 9 -20.41 -0.13 25.52
C GLY A 9 -19.98 1.00 24.58
N LEU A 10 -19.97 2.25 25.08
CA LEU A 10 -19.59 3.43 24.31
C LEU A 10 -18.07 3.50 24.03
N VAL A 11 -17.26 3.05 24.99
CA VAL A 11 -15.79 3.06 24.86
C VAL A 11 -15.33 1.98 23.86
N VAL A 12 -15.95 0.79 23.88
CA VAL A 12 -15.60 -0.32 22.98
C VAL A 12 -15.99 -0.02 21.53
N THR A 13 -17.15 0.63 21.30
CA THR A 13 -17.56 1.05 19.95
C THR A 13 -16.70 2.19 19.41
N CYS A 14 -16.27 3.12 20.26
CA CYS A 14 -15.34 4.19 19.87
C CYS A 14 -13.96 3.63 19.49
N LEU A 15 -13.43 2.65 20.24
CA LEU A 15 -12.16 1.98 19.93
C LEU A 15 -12.20 1.22 18.59
N LEU A 16 -13.28 0.49 18.30
CA LEU A 16 -13.42 -0.24 17.04
C LEU A 16 -13.50 0.70 15.83
N PHE A 17 -14.17 1.85 15.99
CA PHE A 17 -14.21 2.87 14.94
C PHE A 17 -12.83 3.48 14.67
N VAL A 18 -12.04 3.75 15.73
CA VAL A 18 -10.67 4.29 15.58
C VAL A 18 -9.73 3.30 14.87
N VAL A 19 -9.87 1.99 15.14
CA VAL A 19 -9.05 0.95 14.48
C VAL A 19 -9.40 0.82 13.00
N ALA A 20 -10.69 0.79 12.64
CA ALA A 20 -11.13 0.69 11.25
C ALA A 20 -10.71 1.93 10.42
N VAL A 21 -10.80 3.12 11.03
CA VAL A 21 -10.37 4.39 10.41
C VAL A 21 -8.85 4.39 10.16
N SER A 22 -8.06 3.84 11.07
CA SER A 22 -6.60 3.78 10.92
C SER A 22 -6.15 2.86 9.77
N GLN A 23 -6.87 1.75 9.52
CA GLN A 23 -6.57 0.86 8.40
C GLN A 23 -6.96 1.45 7.05
N ALA A 24 -8.02 2.26 6.99
CA ALA A 24 -8.40 2.96 5.77
C ALA A 24 -7.37 4.04 5.36
N PHE A 25 -6.74 4.71 6.33
CA PHE A 25 -5.70 5.71 6.06
C PHE A 25 -4.35 5.12 5.65
N ALA A 26 -4.07 3.85 5.96
CA ALA A 26 -2.79 3.22 5.67
C ALA A 26 -2.57 2.94 4.17
N ASP A 27 -3.65 2.82 3.39
CA ASP A 27 -3.61 2.50 1.95
C ASP A 27 -3.70 3.75 1.04
N GLU A 28 -3.79 4.96 1.61
CA GLU A 28 -3.87 6.20 0.84
C GLU A 28 -2.48 6.76 0.51
N CYS A 29 -2.25 7.06 -0.77
CA CYS A 29 -1.02 7.69 -1.24
C CYS A 29 0.28 6.91 -0.96
N GLU A 30 0.20 5.59 -0.78
CA GLU A 30 1.31 4.69 -0.41
C GLU A 30 2.59 4.96 -1.22
N VAL A 31 2.47 5.05 -2.55
CA VAL A 31 3.62 5.28 -3.45
C VAL A 31 4.20 6.68 -3.25
N CYS A 32 3.37 7.70 -3.12
CA CYS A 32 3.82 9.08 -2.88
C CYS A 32 4.55 9.22 -1.54
N VAL A 33 3.97 8.67 -0.48
CA VAL A 33 4.54 8.72 0.88
C VAL A 33 5.91 8.09 0.90
N LYS A 34 6.03 6.88 0.35
CA LYS A 34 7.31 6.16 0.28
C LYS A 34 8.39 6.97 -0.45
N VAL A 35 8.06 7.56 -1.61
CA VAL A 35 9.01 8.37 -2.38
C VAL A 35 9.49 9.59 -1.60
N VAL A 36 8.57 10.30 -0.94
CA VAL A 36 8.93 11.47 -0.12
C VAL A 36 9.76 11.05 1.09
N ASP A 37 9.40 9.97 1.77
CA ASP A 37 10.17 9.44 2.90
C ASP A 37 11.57 8.99 2.48
N ASP A 38 11.72 8.30 1.34
CA ASP A 38 13.01 7.88 0.79
C ASP A 38 13.89 9.10 0.49
N ILE A 39 13.33 10.15 -0.13
CA ILE A 39 14.04 11.41 -0.40
C ILE A 39 14.53 12.05 0.90
N LEU A 40 13.67 12.16 1.91
CA LEU A 40 14.01 12.80 3.18
C LEU A 40 15.03 11.98 3.99
N ALA A 41 14.92 10.65 3.95
CA ALA A 41 15.84 9.73 4.60
C ALA A 41 17.24 9.81 3.96
N GLU A 42 17.31 9.86 2.63
CA GLU A 42 18.58 9.90 1.88
C GLU A 42 19.28 11.26 1.97
N LYS A 43 18.51 12.38 1.93
CA LYS A 43 19.08 13.72 1.73
C LYS A 43 19.10 14.63 2.96
N HIS A 44 18.15 14.48 3.89
CA HIS A 44 17.95 15.46 4.97
C HIS A 44 18.24 14.90 6.36
N GLY A 45 17.92 13.63 6.62
CA GLY A 45 18.19 12.98 7.91
C GLY A 45 17.49 13.66 9.09
N LYS A 46 16.14 13.55 9.18
CA LYS A 46 15.19 13.80 10.29
C LYS A 46 15.39 14.96 11.31
N LYS A 47 16.42 15.82 11.23
CA LYS A 47 16.80 16.76 12.30
C LYS A 47 16.09 18.13 12.26
N SER A 48 15.34 18.44 11.20
CA SER A 48 14.57 19.67 11.00
C SER A 48 13.69 19.56 9.75
N PRO A 49 12.78 20.50 9.45
CA PRO A 49 12.20 20.59 8.11
C PRO A 49 13.23 21.14 7.10
N PRO A 50 13.30 20.58 5.87
CA PRO A 50 14.18 21.06 4.82
C PRO A 50 13.70 22.38 4.21
N LYS A 51 14.57 23.12 3.51
CA LYS A 51 14.14 24.28 2.72
C LYS A 51 13.37 23.85 1.47
N MET A 52 12.41 24.65 1.04
CA MET A 52 11.57 24.36 -0.14
C MET A 52 12.41 24.10 -1.40
N GLU A 53 13.42 24.93 -1.69
CA GLU A 53 14.25 24.73 -2.90
C GLU A 53 15.04 23.42 -2.85
N GLN A 54 15.42 22.96 -1.65
CA GLN A 54 16.11 21.68 -1.48
C GLN A 54 15.17 20.51 -1.80
N VAL A 55 13.92 20.58 -1.32
CA VAL A 55 12.92 19.53 -1.60
C VAL A 55 12.59 19.48 -3.09
N GLU A 56 12.41 20.62 -3.76
CA GLU A 56 12.20 20.66 -5.22
C GLU A 56 13.37 20.03 -5.97
N LYS A 57 14.61 20.36 -5.57
CA LYS A 57 15.82 19.80 -6.17
C LYS A 57 15.90 18.29 -5.96
N TRP A 58 15.58 17.79 -4.77
CA TRP A 58 15.63 16.35 -4.51
C TRP A 58 14.53 15.59 -5.25
N ILE A 59 13.35 16.18 -5.43
CA ILE A 59 12.30 15.63 -6.29
C ILE A 59 12.80 15.56 -7.74
N ASP A 60 13.43 16.61 -8.25
CA ASP A 60 14.00 16.60 -9.61
C ASP A 60 15.13 15.58 -9.78
N GLU A 61 15.99 15.41 -8.77
CA GLU A 61 17.05 14.39 -8.75
C GLU A 61 16.47 12.97 -8.72
N TYR A 62 15.45 12.74 -7.87
CA TYR A 62 14.77 11.45 -7.77
C TYR A 62 14.06 11.10 -9.07
N CYS A 63 13.32 12.06 -9.64
CA CYS A 63 12.53 11.94 -10.85
C CYS A 63 13.30 12.25 -12.14
N GLY A 64 14.64 12.16 -12.12
CA GLY A 64 15.54 12.62 -13.19
C GLY A 64 15.09 12.23 -14.61
N THR A 65 15.44 13.01 -15.63
CA THR A 65 15.00 12.72 -16.99
C THR A 65 15.83 11.59 -17.60
N VAL A 66 15.18 10.59 -18.19
CA VAL A 66 15.82 9.52 -18.98
C VAL A 66 15.40 9.62 -20.44
N GLU A 67 16.23 9.16 -21.37
CA GLU A 67 15.83 9.03 -22.77
C GLU A 67 15.08 7.71 -22.96
N GLY A 68 13.86 7.79 -23.49
CA GLY A 68 13.02 6.65 -23.83
C GLY A 68 13.09 6.29 -25.31
N TRP A 69 12.46 5.17 -25.69
CA TRP A 69 12.41 4.71 -27.07
C TRP A 69 11.77 5.75 -28.00
N GLY A 70 12.48 6.13 -29.07
CA GLY A 70 12.02 7.11 -30.06
C GLY A 70 12.19 8.59 -29.67
N GLY A 71 13.17 8.92 -28.80
CA GLY A 71 13.49 10.30 -28.45
C GLY A 71 12.52 10.96 -27.45
N LYS A 72 11.61 10.18 -26.85
CA LYS A 72 10.71 10.67 -25.79
C LYS A 72 11.47 10.77 -24.48
N LYS A 73 11.35 11.91 -23.78
CA LYS A 73 11.91 12.09 -22.43
C LYS A 73 11.05 11.35 -21.41
N GLY A 74 11.60 10.30 -20.81
CA GLY A 74 11.02 9.59 -19.69
C GLY A 74 11.44 10.15 -18.33
N LYS A 75 10.85 9.61 -17.26
CA LYS A 75 11.20 9.98 -15.87
C LYS A 75 11.84 8.79 -15.19
N LYS A 76 12.91 9.03 -14.44
CA LYS A 76 13.59 8.02 -13.64
C LYS A 76 12.78 7.79 -12.36
N GLY A 77 12.65 6.54 -11.96
CA GLY A 77 12.13 6.15 -10.67
C GLY A 77 12.88 4.91 -10.19
N LYS A 78 12.82 4.61 -8.89
CA LYS A 78 13.35 3.34 -8.34
C LYS A 78 12.53 2.12 -8.79
N GLY A 79 11.34 2.34 -9.36
CA GLY A 79 10.45 1.34 -9.94
C GLY A 79 9.39 1.97 -10.87
N GLU A 80 8.56 1.14 -11.51
CA GLU A 80 7.56 1.57 -12.49
C GLU A 80 6.50 2.52 -11.90
N LYS A 81 6.10 2.27 -10.64
CA LYS A 81 5.09 3.10 -9.95
C LYS A 81 5.66 4.44 -9.53
N GLU A 82 6.91 4.45 -9.07
CA GLU A 82 7.65 5.65 -8.74
C GLU A 82 7.92 6.49 -10.00
N GLU A 83 8.21 5.87 -11.14
CA GLU A 83 8.31 6.57 -12.42
C GLU A 83 6.97 7.21 -12.82
N LYS A 84 5.85 6.47 -12.73
CA LYS A 84 4.51 7.00 -12.99
C LYS A 84 4.19 8.19 -12.08
N LEU A 85 4.50 8.06 -10.80
CA LEU A 85 4.34 9.14 -9.82
C LEU A 85 5.17 10.37 -10.23
N CYS A 86 6.39 10.17 -10.72
CA CYS A 86 7.26 11.26 -11.15
C CYS A 86 6.70 12.09 -12.31
N TYR A 87 5.90 11.51 -13.21
CA TYR A 87 5.19 12.29 -14.24
C TYR A 87 4.13 13.22 -13.63
N SER A 88 3.40 12.75 -12.62
CA SER A 88 2.41 13.54 -11.88
C SER A 88 3.05 14.60 -11.00
N ILE A 89 4.11 14.28 -10.26
CA ILE A 89 4.73 15.22 -9.29
C ILE A 89 5.59 16.28 -9.97
N SER A 90 6.34 15.95 -11.03
CA SER A 90 7.26 16.90 -11.69
C SER A 90 6.64 18.28 -12.01
N PRO A 91 5.44 18.40 -12.61
CA PRO A 91 4.83 19.69 -12.92
C PRO A 91 4.31 20.44 -11.68
N ILE A 92 3.98 19.74 -10.60
CA ILE A 92 3.38 20.30 -9.38
C ILE A 92 4.27 20.14 -8.14
N LYS A 93 5.58 19.91 -8.31
CA LYS A 93 6.52 19.66 -7.21
C LYS A 93 6.51 20.72 -6.13
N ARG A 94 6.15 21.97 -6.46
CA ARG A 94 5.96 23.08 -5.50
C ARG A 94 4.85 22.80 -4.48
N GLU A 95 3.77 22.16 -4.92
CA GLU A 95 2.62 21.80 -4.07
C GLU A 95 2.98 20.72 -3.05
N LEU A 96 4.03 19.93 -3.33
CA LEU A 96 4.58 18.93 -2.42
C LEU A 96 5.73 19.49 -1.57
N ALA A 97 6.64 20.26 -2.18
CA ALA A 97 7.81 20.82 -1.53
C ALA A 97 7.46 21.86 -0.45
N ARG A 98 6.47 22.73 -0.72
CA ARG A 98 6.04 23.76 0.22
C ARG A 98 5.53 23.18 1.54
N PRO A 99 4.54 22.26 1.58
CA PRO A 99 4.10 21.68 2.85
C PRO A 99 5.20 20.89 3.57
N VAL A 100 6.04 20.15 2.85
CA VAL A 100 7.17 19.41 3.44
C VAL A 100 8.17 20.37 4.11
N SER A 101 8.46 21.51 3.49
CA SER A 101 9.34 22.53 4.07
C SER A 101 8.78 23.21 5.33
N LEU A 102 7.47 23.10 5.55
CA LEU A 102 6.79 23.57 6.76
C LEU A 102 6.70 22.47 7.84
N GLY A 103 7.33 21.32 7.62
CA GLY A 103 7.28 20.19 8.55
C GLY A 103 5.99 19.37 8.46
N MET A 104 5.22 19.49 7.38
CA MET A 104 4.04 18.65 7.18
C MET A 104 4.46 17.18 6.95
N PRO A 105 3.79 16.21 7.61
CA PRO A 105 4.05 14.80 7.35
C PRO A 105 3.82 14.43 5.87
N PRO A 106 4.60 13.49 5.30
CA PRO A 106 4.50 13.08 3.91
C PRO A 106 3.08 12.73 3.45
N LEU A 107 2.33 11.99 4.28
CA LEU A 107 0.93 11.63 3.97
C LEU A 107 0.05 12.84 3.68
N LYS A 108 0.09 13.85 4.56
CA LYS A 108 -0.70 15.08 4.39
C LYS A 108 -0.20 15.92 3.22
N ALA A 109 1.10 15.94 2.98
CA ALA A 109 1.68 16.62 1.83
C ALA A 109 1.22 15.97 0.52
N CYS A 110 1.22 14.63 0.44
CA CYS A 110 0.74 13.86 -0.71
C CYS A 110 -0.77 14.05 -0.94
N GLN A 111 -1.60 14.00 0.11
CA GLN A 111 -3.05 14.27 0.00
C GLN A 111 -3.33 15.69 -0.53
N ARG A 112 -2.54 16.69 -0.09
CA ARG A 112 -2.65 18.06 -0.60
C ARG A 112 -2.24 18.15 -2.07
N ALA A 113 -1.16 17.47 -2.46
CA ALA A 113 -0.76 17.39 -3.87
C ALA A 113 -1.81 16.66 -4.73
N ALA A 114 -2.49 15.65 -4.17
CA ALA A 114 -3.56 14.93 -4.86
C ALA A 114 -4.82 15.76 -5.12
N SER A 115 -5.01 16.87 -4.41
CA SER A 115 -6.04 17.86 -4.77
C SER A 115 -5.76 18.55 -6.11
N LYS A 116 -4.54 18.44 -6.65
CA LYS A 116 -4.13 18.96 -7.97
C LYS A 116 -4.06 17.88 -9.03
N ASP A 117 -3.63 16.68 -8.66
CA ASP A 117 -3.59 15.49 -9.52
C ASP A 117 -3.90 14.25 -8.69
N GLU A 118 -5.12 13.73 -8.83
CA GLU A 118 -5.63 12.58 -8.08
C GLU A 118 -4.78 11.31 -8.29
N THR A 119 -4.12 11.19 -9.45
CA THR A 119 -3.23 10.07 -9.80
C THR A 119 -2.14 9.86 -8.75
N ILE A 120 -1.70 10.92 -8.05
CA ILE A 120 -0.67 10.83 -7.00
C ILE A 120 -1.05 9.83 -5.91
N CYS A 121 -2.32 9.83 -5.48
CA CYS A 121 -2.77 8.99 -4.37
C CYS A 121 -3.45 7.68 -4.82
N GLU A 122 -3.83 7.60 -6.10
CA GLU A 122 -4.34 6.36 -6.71
C GLU A 122 -3.24 5.33 -6.99
N LEU A 123 -2.01 5.78 -7.16
CA LEU A 123 -0.87 4.89 -7.36
C LEU A 123 -0.61 4.06 -6.09
N LYS A 124 -0.78 2.74 -6.25
CA LYS A 124 -0.48 1.72 -5.23
C LYS A 124 0.60 0.76 -5.70
N PHE A 125 1.40 0.27 -4.76
CA PHE A 125 2.31 -0.84 -5.06
C PHE A 125 1.49 -2.11 -5.33
N PRO A 126 1.96 -3.01 -6.20
CA PRO A 126 1.33 -4.32 -6.31
C PRO A 126 1.43 -4.99 -4.94
N LYS A 127 0.28 -5.23 -4.29
CA LYS A 127 0.25 -6.01 -3.05
C LYS A 127 0.83 -7.39 -3.36
N PRO A 128 1.78 -7.89 -2.56
CA PRO A 128 2.24 -9.26 -2.72
C PRO A 128 1.03 -10.19 -2.63
N PRO A 129 1.02 -11.30 -3.38
CA PRO A 129 -0.08 -12.25 -3.31
C PRO A 129 -0.28 -12.72 -1.85
N PRO A 130 -1.51 -13.08 -1.45
CA PRO A 130 -1.82 -13.39 -0.06
C PRO A 130 -0.92 -14.51 0.48
N ASP A 131 -0.36 -14.29 1.68
CA ASP A 131 0.42 -15.29 2.39
C ASP A 131 -0.51 -16.26 3.12
N LEU A 132 -0.73 -17.43 2.52
CA LEU A 132 -1.60 -18.45 3.10
C LEU A 132 -1.04 -19.02 4.40
N THR A 133 0.27 -18.88 4.66
CA THR A 133 0.90 -19.40 5.89
C THR A 133 0.46 -18.65 7.14
N GLU A 134 0.03 -17.38 7.00
CA GLU A 134 -0.52 -16.59 8.10
C GLU A 134 -2.01 -16.86 8.34
N MET A 135 -2.69 -17.48 7.38
CA MET A 135 -4.08 -17.88 7.52
C MET A 135 -4.17 -19.16 8.34
N LYS A 136 -5.11 -19.20 9.28
CA LYS A 136 -5.44 -20.42 10.02
C LYS A 136 -6.28 -21.35 9.15
N VAL A 137 -6.14 -22.65 9.37
CA VAL A 137 -6.88 -23.66 8.59
C VAL A 137 -8.39 -23.51 8.83
N GLU A 138 -8.78 -23.22 10.06
CA GLU A 138 -10.17 -23.05 10.46
C GLU A 138 -10.82 -21.83 9.79
N ASP A 139 -10.02 -20.79 9.51
CA ASP A 139 -10.50 -19.60 8.82
C ASP A 139 -10.74 -19.89 7.34
N ILE A 140 -9.86 -20.66 6.70
CA ILE A 140 -10.01 -21.10 5.31
C ILE A 140 -11.29 -21.94 5.13
N GLU A 141 -11.59 -22.84 6.07
CA GLU A 141 -12.81 -23.67 6.04
C GLU A 141 -14.11 -22.86 6.15
N LYS A 142 -14.07 -21.75 6.89
CA LYS A 142 -15.21 -20.86 7.11
C LYS A 142 -15.43 -19.87 5.96
N MET A 143 -14.43 -19.67 5.09
CA MET A 143 -14.56 -18.75 3.96
C MET A 143 -15.67 -19.17 2.98
N ARG A 144 -16.29 -18.18 2.34
CA ARG A 144 -17.24 -18.40 1.23
C ARG A 144 -16.47 -18.75 -0.04
N VAL A 145 -17.10 -19.49 -0.95
CA VAL A 145 -16.51 -19.89 -2.25
C VAL A 145 -15.97 -18.69 -3.03
N ARG A 146 -16.66 -17.53 -2.97
CA ARG A 146 -16.19 -16.30 -3.62
C ARG A 146 -14.82 -15.85 -3.09
N ALA A 147 -14.65 -15.79 -1.77
CA ALA A 147 -13.37 -15.41 -1.16
C ALA A 147 -12.25 -16.40 -1.48
N LEU A 148 -12.55 -17.71 -1.49
CA LEU A 148 -11.59 -18.74 -1.90
C LEU A 148 -11.16 -18.58 -3.37
N LYS A 149 -12.10 -18.26 -4.26
CA LYS A 149 -11.81 -17.95 -5.67
C LYS A 149 -10.97 -16.68 -5.82
N ASP A 150 -11.26 -15.65 -5.03
CA ASP A 150 -10.50 -14.40 -5.03
C ASP A 150 -9.04 -14.64 -4.60
N ILE A 151 -8.82 -15.44 -3.54
CA ILE A 151 -7.48 -15.87 -3.11
C ILE A 151 -6.75 -16.62 -4.24
N LEU A 152 -7.40 -17.58 -4.90
CA LEU A 152 -6.80 -18.33 -6.01
C LEU A 152 -6.46 -17.43 -7.19
N LYS A 153 -7.29 -16.42 -7.47
CA LYS A 153 -7.05 -15.43 -8.52
C LYS A 153 -5.87 -14.52 -8.19
N GLU A 154 -5.79 -14.01 -6.97
CA GLU A 154 -4.68 -13.17 -6.50
C GLU A 154 -3.35 -13.95 -6.48
N LEU A 155 -3.37 -15.25 -6.20
CA LEU A 155 -2.21 -16.14 -6.28
C LEU A 155 -1.81 -16.53 -7.72
N GLY A 156 -2.60 -16.14 -8.73
CA GLY A 156 -2.40 -16.59 -10.11
C GLY A 156 -2.58 -18.11 -10.27
N LYS A 157 -3.37 -18.74 -9.39
CA LYS A 157 -3.65 -20.19 -9.37
C LYS A 157 -5.11 -20.53 -9.67
N ALA A 158 -5.87 -19.60 -10.24
CA ALA A 158 -7.25 -19.86 -10.68
C ALA A 158 -7.36 -21.09 -11.60
N ASP A 159 -6.37 -21.28 -12.48
CA ASP A 159 -6.32 -22.41 -13.42
C ASP A 159 -5.95 -23.75 -12.77
N LYS A 160 -5.49 -23.77 -11.51
CA LYS A 160 -5.28 -25.03 -10.76
C LYS A 160 -6.61 -25.69 -10.38
N CYS A 161 -7.74 -24.97 -10.46
CA CYS A 161 -9.07 -25.45 -10.12
C CYS A 161 -9.86 -25.94 -11.35
N LYS A 162 -9.27 -26.76 -12.22
CA LYS A 162 -10.00 -27.36 -13.36
C LYS A 162 -10.97 -28.43 -12.85
N GLY A 163 -12.23 -28.05 -12.62
CA GLY A 163 -13.32 -28.96 -12.19
C GLY A 163 -13.79 -28.79 -10.74
N CYS A 164 -13.32 -27.78 -10.01
CA CYS A 164 -13.84 -27.47 -8.68
C CYS A 164 -15.31 -27.06 -8.76
N SER A 165 -16.20 -27.89 -8.22
CA SER A 165 -17.65 -27.68 -8.29
C SER A 165 -18.24 -27.44 -6.89
N GLU A 166 -17.62 -28.03 -5.87
CA GLU A 166 -18.07 -27.94 -4.49
C GLU A 166 -17.17 -27.02 -3.65
N LYS A 167 -17.70 -26.52 -2.53
CA LYS A 167 -16.93 -25.66 -1.61
C LYS A 167 -15.68 -26.37 -1.08
N THR A 168 -15.79 -27.65 -0.78
CA THR A 168 -14.72 -28.52 -0.28
C THR A 168 -13.53 -28.56 -1.23
N ASP A 169 -13.75 -28.63 -2.54
CA ASP A 169 -12.70 -28.59 -3.56
C ASP A 169 -11.83 -27.32 -3.46
N PHE A 170 -12.48 -26.17 -3.30
CA PHE A 170 -11.78 -24.87 -3.15
C PHE A 170 -11.01 -24.80 -1.83
N VAL A 171 -11.60 -25.29 -0.74
CA VAL A 171 -10.95 -25.33 0.59
C VAL A 171 -9.70 -26.20 0.54
N ASP A 172 -9.79 -27.41 -0.02
CA ASP A 172 -8.67 -28.35 -0.08
C ASP A 172 -7.55 -27.87 -0.99
N LEU A 173 -7.88 -27.21 -2.11
CA LEU A 173 -6.89 -26.58 -2.97
C LEU A 173 -6.13 -25.47 -2.24
N VAL A 174 -6.84 -24.59 -1.52
CA VAL A 174 -6.21 -23.50 -0.76
C VAL A 174 -5.35 -24.06 0.38
N LYS A 175 -5.78 -25.12 1.08
CA LYS A 175 -4.96 -25.82 2.09
C LYS A 175 -3.69 -26.42 1.50
N LYS A 176 -3.76 -27.04 0.31
CA LYS A 176 -2.57 -27.55 -0.40
C LYS A 176 -1.60 -26.43 -0.76
N LEU A 177 -2.11 -25.32 -1.30
CA LEU A 177 -1.29 -24.14 -1.62
C LEU A 177 -0.64 -23.53 -0.37
N ARG A 178 -1.34 -23.54 0.78
CA ARG A 178 -0.77 -23.13 2.08
C ARG A 178 0.45 -23.97 2.46
N GLN A 179 0.34 -25.29 2.32
CA GLN A 179 1.45 -26.20 2.58
C GLN A 179 2.61 -26.03 1.58
N GLU A 180 2.32 -25.83 0.29
CA GLU A 180 3.34 -25.51 -0.72
C GLU A 180 4.10 -24.22 -0.36
N GLN A 181 3.38 -23.16 0.05
CA GLN A 181 4.01 -21.90 0.47
C GLN A 181 4.85 -22.06 1.74
N ALA A 182 4.41 -22.84 2.72
CA ALA A 182 5.19 -23.09 3.94
C ALA A 182 6.49 -23.84 3.67
N LYS A 183 6.43 -24.89 2.83
CA LYS A 183 7.62 -25.65 2.39
C LYS A 183 8.60 -24.75 1.66
N ALA A 184 8.12 -23.90 0.75
CA ALA A 184 8.96 -22.94 0.03
C ALA A 184 9.63 -21.90 0.95
N LYS A 185 9.01 -21.58 2.09
CA LYS A 185 9.52 -20.63 3.09
C LYS A 185 10.32 -21.28 4.23
N GLY A 186 10.47 -22.61 4.24
CA GLY A 186 11.12 -23.34 5.33
C GLY A 186 10.42 -23.17 6.69
N LYS A 187 9.12 -22.86 6.71
CA LYS A 187 8.32 -22.79 7.93
C LYS A 187 7.70 -24.15 8.22
N GLU A 188 7.81 -24.63 9.46
CA GLU A 188 6.99 -25.73 9.98
C GLU A 188 5.58 -25.19 10.28
N LEU A 189 4.55 -25.90 9.80
CA LEU A 189 3.14 -25.48 9.80
C LEU A 189 2.33 -26.10 10.93
#